data_AF-A0A2V6QF20-F1
#
_entry.id   AF-A0A2V6QF20-F1
#
_cell.length_a   1.000
_cell.length_b   1.000
_cell.length_c   1.000
_cell.angle_alpha   90.00
_cell.angle_beta   90.00
_cell.angle_gamma   90.00
#
_symmetry.space_group_name_H-M   'P 1'
#
loop_
_entity.id
_entity.type
_entity.pdbx_description
1 polymer ?
#
loop_
_entity_poly.entity_id
_entity_poly.type
_entity_poly.pdbx_seq_one_letter_code
_entity_poly.pdbx_strand_id
1 'polypeptide(L)'
;MTIVVLVMLVTPASSDGPGRGESDRTMELIGAVLNTGSSSAQYGYISSISGITGIFAESPANESTALLTFYSDTTTLRVINHGPLRIVNREGTMTVYFHDKPGADFANPESFRGGMPVMVSTLRHQVVLDTTTNQFTTFFVNTVKSSAGLTIAGRHHDLGKPGQTFRMMVFGRPSTSGPGQFVIAGYTARMDAP
;
A
#
# COMPACT_ATOMS: atom_id res chain seq x y z
N MET A 1 -47.63 27.42 19.32
CA MET A 1 -46.53 26.53 19.75
C MET A 1 -45.44 26.65 18.69
N THR A 2 -44.40 27.42 18.98
CA THR A 2 -43.36 27.80 18.01
C THR A 2 -42.13 26.95 18.26
N ILE A 3 -41.72 26.17 17.26
CA ILE A 3 -40.48 25.37 17.32
C ILE A 3 -39.32 26.29 16.93
N VAL A 4 -38.39 26.49 17.85
CA VAL A 4 -37.11 27.15 17.58
C VAL A 4 -36.14 26.06 17.13
N VAL A 5 -35.74 26.09 15.86
CA VAL A 5 -34.68 25.21 15.33
C VAL A 5 -33.34 25.88 15.61
N LEU A 6 -32.57 25.29 16.53
CA LEU A 6 -31.20 25.68 16.80
C LEU A 6 -30.29 25.11 15.69
N VAL A 7 -29.90 25.95 14.73
CA VAL A 7 -28.89 25.59 13.73
C VAL A 7 -27.52 25.77 14.40
N MET A 8 -26.91 24.67 14.86
CA MET A 8 -25.49 24.67 15.20
C MET A 8 -24.68 24.73 13.90
N LEU A 9 -24.02 25.87 13.66
CA LEU A 9 -22.92 25.92 12.70
C LEU A 9 -21.77 25.08 13.25
N VAL A 10 -21.58 23.88 12.68
CA VAL A 10 -20.35 23.13 12.87
C VAL A 10 -19.31 23.77 11.95
N THR A 11 -18.46 24.63 12.51
CA THR A 11 -17.20 24.98 11.86
C THR A 11 -16.40 23.70 11.68
N PRO A 12 -15.90 23.36 10.47
CA PRO A 12 -14.97 22.26 10.34
C PRO A 12 -13.77 22.57 11.22
N ALA A 13 -13.51 21.71 12.21
CA ALA A 13 -12.27 21.77 12.95
C ALA A 13 -11.15 21.59 11.93
N SER A 14 -10.33 22.64 11.74
CA SER A 14 -9.03 22.50 11.10
C SER A 14 -8.29 21.39 11.83
N SER A 15 -8.02 20.29 11.14
CA SER A 15 -7.34 19.12 11.69
C SER A 15 -5.83 19.36 11.85
N ASP A 16 -5.44 20.56 12.29
CA ASP A 16 -4.08 20.83 12.74
C ASP A 16 -3.97 20.38 14.19
N GLY A 17 -3.95 19.05 14.35
CA GLY A 17 -3.37 18.42 15.54
C GLY A 17 -1.89 18.80 15.67
N PRO A 18 -1.31 18.72 16.88
CA PRO A 18 0.04 19.17 17.13
C PRO A 18 1.02 18.33 16.29
N GLY A 19 1.60 18.94 15.26
CA GLY A 19 2.76 18.42 14.53
C GLY A 19 2.50 17.21 13.65
N ARG A 20 1.59 17.30 12.68
CA ARG A 20 1.66 16.45 11.47
C ARG A 20 2.79 16.97 10.56
N GLY A 21 4.00 17.03 11.12
CA GLY A 21 5.20 17.48 10.41
C GLY A 21 5.57 16.51 9.30
N GLU A 22 6.55 16.89 8.48
CA GLU A 22 7.14 16.20 7.31
C GLU A 22 7.47 14.69 7.46
N SER A 23 7.18 14.08 8.61
CA SER A 23 7.39 12.69 8.99
C SER A 23 6.22 11.73 8.74
N ASP A 24 5.01 12.21 8.41
CA ASP A 24 3.89 11.33 8.07
C ASP A 24 3.95 10.92 6.58
N ARG A 25 4.39 9.69 6.33
CA ARG A 25 4.53 9.07 5.00
C ARG A 25 3.47 7.99 4.77
N THR A 26 2.22 8.23 5.18
CA THR A 26 1.10 7.39 4.74
C THR A 26 1.03 7.34 3.22
N MET A 27 0.96 6.12 2.69
CA MET A 27 0.86 5.80 1.27
C MET A 27 -0.50 5.19 1.00
N GLU A 28 -1.14 5.56 -0.10
CA GLU A 28 -2.28 4.85 -0.67
C GLU A 28 -1.80 3.99 -1.83
N LEU A 29 -2.36 2.79 -2.00
CA LEU A 29 -1.87 1.79 -2.94
C LEU A 29 -3.00 1.21 -3.77
N ILE A 30 -2.72 0.99 -5.05
CA ILE A 30 -3.53 0.20 -5.98
C ILE A 30 -2.64 -0.92 -6.52
N GLY A 31 -3.17 -2.15 -6.59
CA GLY A 31 -2.36 -3.27 -7.04
C GLY A 31 -3.14 -4.50 -7.47
N ALA A 32 -2.37 -5.57 -7.68
CA ALA A 32 -2.85 -6.90 -7.96
C ALA A 32 -2.10 -7.96 -7.13
N VAL A 33 -2.63 -9.18 -7.14
CA VAL A 33 -2.01 -10.34 -6.50
C VAL A 33 -1.75 -11.45 -7.51
N LEU A 34 -0.59 -12.07 -7.40
CA LEU A 34 -0.22 -13.31 -8.11
C LEU A 34 0.17 -14.37 -7.08
N ASN A 35 -0.62 -15.45 -6.97
CA ASN A 35 -0.28 -16.61 -6.16
C ASN A 35 0.26 -17.73 -7.05
N THR A 36 1.38 -18.32 -6.63
CA THR A 36 2.05 -19.43 -7.30
C THR A 36 2.51 -20.43 -6.24
N GLY A 37 1.78 -21.54 -6.09
CA GLY A 37 2.06 -22.53 -5.05
C GLY A 37 1.98 -21.92 -3.65
N SER A 38 3.04 -22.07 -2.85
CA SER A 38 3.15 -21.45 -1.52
C SER A 38 3.51 -19.97 -1.57
N SER A 39 3.90 -19.44 -2.72
CA SER A 39 4.34 -18.05 -2.89
C SER A 39 3.16 -17.13 -3.27
N SER A 40 3.22 -15.90 -2.80
CA SER A 40 2.25 -14.86 -3.10
C SER A 40 2.94 -13.53 -3.28
N ALA A 41 2.76 -12.94 -4.45
CA ALA A 41 3.23 -11.61 -4.79
C ALA A 41 2.09 -10.58 -4.71
N GLN A 42 2.38 -9.40 -4.16
CA GLN A 42 1.50 -8.23 -4.24
C GLN A 42 2.26 -7.11 -4.91
N TYR A 43 1.75 -6.58 -6.01
CA TYR A 43 2.46 -5.62 -6.82
C TYR A 43 1.51 -4.54 -7.33
N GLY A 44 2.02 -3.32 -7.54
CA GLY A 44 1.18 -2.20 -7.90
C GLY A 44 1.90 -0.86 -7.78
N TYR A 45 1.13 0.22 -7.74
CA TYR A 45 1.65 1.57 -7.64
C TYR A 45 1.12 2.32 -6.42
N ILE A 46 1.87 3.34 -6.02
CA ILE A 46 1.49 4.25 -4.95
C ILE A 46 0.64 5.37 -5.57
N SER A 47 -0.63 5.46 -5.17
CA SER A 47 -1.59 6.44 -5.71
C SER A 47 -1.56 7.79 -5.01
N SER A 48 -1.07 7.82 -3.78
CA SER A 48 -0.90 9.05 -2.98
C SER A 48 0.15 8.84 -1.90
N ILE A 49 0.89 9.89 -1.55
CA ILE A 49 1.78 9.91 -0.39
C ILE A 49 1.61 11.22 0.34
N SER A 50 1.34 11.15 1.64
CA SER A 50 1.26 12.33 2.49
C SER A 50 2.56 13.17 2.38
N GLY A 51 2.37 14.46 2.06
CA GLY A 51 3.47 15.42 1.91
C GLY A 51 4.31 15.29 0.64
N ILE A 52 3.97 14.42 -0.32
CA ILE A 52 4.64 14.34 -1.63
C ILE A 52 3.61 14.43 -2.75
N THR A 53 3.77 15.44 -3.61
CA THR A 53 2.96 15.65 -4.82
C THR A 53 3.78 15.29 -6.07
N GLY A 54 3.11 15.09 -7.21
CA GLY A 54 3.81 14.84 -8.48
C GLY A 54 4.41 13.44 -8.59
N ILE A 55 3.75 12.44 -8.01
CA ILE A 55 4.15 11.02 -8.07
C ILE A 55 3.70 10.30 -9.35
N PHE A 56 3.11 11.04 -10.29
CA PHE A 56 2.76 10.60 -11.64
C PHE A 56 3.43 11.53 -12.65
N ALA A 57 4.01 10.97 -13.72
CA ALA A 57 4.66 11.77 -14.76
C ALA A 57 3.64 12.56 -15.60
N GLU A 58 2.46 11.99 -15.83
CA GLU A 58 1.40 12.58 -16.64
C GLU A 58 0.02 12.03 -16.24
N SER A 59 -1.03 12.51 -16.92
CA SER A 59 -2.39 11.99 -16.79
C SER A 59 -2.67 10.92 -17.86
N PRO A 60 -3.49 9.90 -17.57
CA PRO A 60 -4.20 9.67 -16.31
C PRO A 60 -3.29 9.07 -15.22
N ALA A 61 -3.68 9.21 -13.95
CA ALA A 61 -3.02 8.57 -12.83
C ALA A 61 -3.28 7.04 -12.86
N ASN A 62 -2.29 6.27 -13.27
CA ASN A 62 -2.36 4.80 -13.38
C ASN A 62 -0.95 4.16 -13.29
N GLU A 63 -0.86 2.85 -13.49
CA GLU A 63 0.40 2.10 -13.44
C GLU A 63 1.43 2.53 -14.49
N SER A 64 0.97 2.94 -15.69
CA SER A 64 1.86 3.36 -16.77
C SER A 64 2.48 4.74 -16.54
N THR A 65 1.88 5.58 -15.69
CA THR A 65 2.34 6.95 -15.41
C THR A 65 2.91 7.11 -14.00
N ALA A 66 2.74 6.14 -13.11
CA ALA A 66 3.22 6.19 -11.73
C ALA A 66 4.75 6.13 -11.65
N LEU A 67 5.34 7.09 -10.91
CA LEU A 67 6.77 7.12 -10.62
C LEU A 67 7.16 6.19 -9.48
N LEU A 68 6.20 5.76 -8.66
CA LEU A 68 6.42 4.91 -7.49
C LEU A 68 5.60 3.63 -7.58
N THR A 69 6.30 2.50 -7.62
CA THR A 69 5.71 1.17 -7.60
C THR A 69 6.11 0.42 -6.33
N PHE A 70 5.35 -0.62 -6.00
CA PHE A 70 5.73 -1.56 -4.96
C PHE A 70 5.65 -2.99 -5.47
N TYR A 71 6.47 -3.84 -4.87
CA TYR A 71 6.38 -5.29 -5.02
C TYR A 71 6.67 -5.95 -3.68
N SER A 72 5.80 -6.87 -3.28
CA SER A 72 5.98 -7.74 -2.13
C SER A 72 6.11 -9.18 -2.57
N ASP A 73 7.14 -9.87 -2.08
CA ASP A 73 7.32 -11.32 -2.21
C ASP A 73 7.06 -11.96 -0.86
N THR A 74 6.15 -12.93 -0.82
CA THR A 74 5.81 -13.60 0.44
C THR A 74 5.69 -15.11 0.27
N THR A 75 6.09 -15.85 1.31
CA THR A 75 5.95 -17.30 1.40
C THR A 75 4.94 -17.66 2.47
N THR A 76 4.01 -18.55 2.13
CA THR A 76 2.98 -19.05 3.05
C THR A 76 3.60 -19.95 4.11
N LEU A 77 3.42 -19.58 5.38
CA LEU A 77 3.89 -20.33 6.54
C LEU A 77 2.80 -21.23 7.11
N ARG A 78 1.57 -20.73 7.16
CA ARG A 78 0.46 -21.41 7.83
C ARG A 78 -0.89 -20.98 7.27
N VAL A 79 -1.79 -21.95 7.14
CA VAL A 79 -3.21 -21.74 6.84
C VAL A 79 -4.03 -22.28 8.01
N ILE A 80 -4.98 -21.50 8.52
CA ILE A 80 -5.94 -21.91 9.55
C ILE A 80 -7.33 -21.72 8.97
N ASN A 81 -8.11 -22.79 8.88
CA ASN A 81 -9.48 -22.75 8.37
C ASN A 81 -10.50 -22.72 9.52
N HIS A 82 -11.56 -21.94 9.37
CA HIS A 82 -12.70 -21.89 10.29
C HIS A 82 -14.00 -21.61 9.51
N GLY A 83 -14.64 -22.67 9.03
CA GLY A 83 -15.82 -22.56 8.17
C GLY A 83 -15.51 -21.79 6.88
N PRO A 84 -16.32 -20.79 6.48
CA PRO A 84 -16.09 -20.02 5.27
C PRO A 84 -14.93 -19.03 5.41
N LEU A 85 -14.39 -18.82 6.61
CA LEU A 85 -13.26 -17.93 6.84
C LEU A 85 -11.96 -18.73 6.98
N ARG A 86 -10.86 -18.18 6.47
CA ARG A 86 -9.52 -18.70 6.77
C ARG A 86 -8.51 -17.58 7.01
N ILE A 87 -7.50 -17.90 7.80
CA ILE A 87 -6.31 -17.08 8.00
C ILE A 87 -5.14 -17.70 7.23
N VAL A 88 -4.45 -16.89 6.44
CA VAL A 88 -3.16 -17.26 5.83
C VAL A 88 -2.08 -16.35 6.39
N ASN A 89 -1.06 -16.95 7.01
CA ASN A 89 0.10 -16.22 7.52
C ASN A 89 1.29 -16.42 6.58
N ARG A 90 1.97 -15.33 6.23
CA ARG A 90 3.11 -15.29 5.34
C ARG A 90 4.21 -14.38 5.89
N GLU A 91 5.41 -14.55 5.38
CA GLU A 91 6.54 -13.65 5.61
C GLU A 91 7.27 -13.39 4.30
N GLY A 92 8.01 -12.28 4.24
CA GLY A 92 8.88 -11.97 3.11
C GLY A 92 9.34 -10.52 3.09
N THR A 93 9.39 -9.91 1.92
CA THR A 93 9.89 -8.53 1.74
C THR A 93 8.96 -7.70 0.87
N MET A 94 8.89 -6.40 1.16
CA MET A 94 8.28 -5.39 0.31
C MET A 94 9.33 -4.36 -0.08
N THR A 95 9.40 -4.07 -1.38
CA THR A 95 10.25 -3.01 -1.94
C THR A 95 9.37 -1.98 -2.63
N VAL A 96 9.66 -0.70 -2.40
CA VAL A 96 9.14 0.42 -3.18
C VAL A 96 10.23 0.86 -4.14
N TYR A 97 9.88 1.03 -5.41
CA TYR A 97 10.77 1.40 -6.50
C TYR A 97 10.38 2.75 -7.06
N PHE A 98 11.39 3.55 -7.42
CA PHE A 98 11.24 4.81 -8.15
C PHE A 98 11.63 4.63 -9.61
N HIS A 99 10.75 5.05 -10.51
CA HIS A 99 10.94 5.00 -11.96
C HIS A 99 11.18 6.42 -12.45
N ASP A 100 12.37 6.66 -13.02
CA ASP A 100 12.67 7.91 -13.73
C ASP A 100 11.90 8.02 -15.06
N LYS A 101 11.55 6.86 -15.63
CA LYS A 101 10.66 6.70 -16.78
C LYS A 101 9.56 5.70 -16.40
N PRO A 102 8.33 6.14 -16.14
CA PRO A 102 7.25 5.22 -15.75
C PRO A 102 6.83 4.34 -16.93
N GLY A 103 6.13 3.26 -16.64
CA GLY A 103 5.71 2.28 -17.64
C GLY A 103 5.43 0.90 -17.07
N ALA A 104 5.00 0.81 -15.81
CA ALA A 104 4.60 -0.46 -15.23
C ALA A 104 3.30 -0.94 -15.89
N ASP A 105 3.08 -2.25 -15.87
CA ASP A 105 1.98 -2.92 -16.53
C ASP A 105 1.49 -4.08 -15.66
N PHE A 106 0.21 -4.07 -15.27
CA PHE A 106 -0.38 -5.15 -14.48
C PHE A 106 -0.33 -6.53 -15.17
N ALA A 107 -0.27 -6.58 -16.50
CA ALA A 107 -0.10 -7.81 -17.26
C ALA A 107 1.33 -8.38 -17.18
N ASN A 108 2.31 -7.57 -16.76
CA ASN A 108 3.68 -7.96 -16.51
C ASN A 108 4.10 -7.60 -15.07
N PRO A 109 3.86 -8.48 -14.08
CA PRO A 109 4.16 -8.20 -12.67
C PRO A 109 5.59 -7.74 -12.41
N GLU A 110 6.57 -8.26 -13.18
CA GLU A 110 7.97 -7.89 -12.99
C GLU A 110 8.29 -6.45 -13.41
N SER A 111 7.45 -5.82 -14.23
CA SER A 111 7.60 -4.40 -14.59
C SER A 111 7.55 -3.47 -13.36
N PHE A 112 6.85 -3.86 -12.30
CA PHE A 112 6.77 -3.09 -11.05
C PHE A 112 8.08 -3.09 -10.25
N ARG A 113 9.08 -3.88 -10.65
CA ARG A 113 10.43 -3.89 -10.04
C ARG A 113 11.48 -3.13 -10.87
N GLY A 114 11.10 -2.57 -12.02
CA GLY A 114 12.05 -2.03 -13.00
C GLY A 114 12.83 -0.78 -12.56
N GLY A 115 12.42 -0.14 -11.47
CA GLY A 115 13.01 1.11 -10.98
C GLY A 115 14.14 0.94 -9.97
N MET A 116 14.61 2.07 -9.43
CA MET A 116 15.56 2.11 -8.32
C MET A 116 14.85 1.80 -7.00
N PRO A 117 15.31 0.84 -6.17
CA PRO A 117 14.76 0.62 -4.83
C PRO A 117 14.97 1.84 -3.93
N VAL A 118 13.88 2.42 -3.43
CA VAL A 118 13.90 3.62 -2.55
C VAL A 118 13.50 3.30 -1.11
N MET A 119 12.83 2.18 -0.90
CA MET A 119 12.57 1.60 0.42
C MET A 119 12.49 0.08 0.31
N VAL A 120 13.20 -0.63 1.20
CA VAL A 120 13.10 -2.09 1.33
C VAL A 120 12.69 -2.41 2.76
N SER A 121 11.77 -3.34 2.93
CA SER A 121 11.28 -3.78 4.22
C SER A 121 11.12 -5.30 4.29
N THR A 122 11.28 -5.86 5.48
CA THR A 122 10.77 -7.21 5.78
C THR A 122 9.32 -7.09 6.23
N LEU A 123 8.51 -8.10 5.95
CA LEU A 123 7.08 -8.09 6.29
C LEU A 123 6.63 -9.39 6.95
N ARG A 124 5.71 -9.25 7.90
CA ARG A 124 4.78 -10.30 8.32
C ARG A 124 3.39 -9.97 7.77
N HIS A 125 2.79 -10.92 7.07
CA HIS A 125 1.55 -10.73 6.32
C HIS A 125 0.49 -11.71 6.82
N GLN A 126 -0.66 -11.19 7.22
CA GLN A 126 -1.84 -11.98 7.56
C GLN A 126 -2.96 -11.66 6.58
N VAL A 127 -3.54 -12.68 5.97
CA VAL A 127 -4.76 -12.61 5.15
C VAL A 127 -5.92 -13.14 5.98
N VAL A 128 -7.01 -12.41 6.00
CA VAL A 128 -8.34 -12.90 6.40
C VAL A 128 -9.17 -13.01 5.13
N LEU A 129 -9.45 -14.24 4.71
CA LEU A 129 -10.11 -14.57 3.44
C LEU A 129 -11.48 -15.20 3.70
N ASP A 130 -12.51 -14.68 3.03
CA ASP A 130 -13.79 -15.36 2.84
C ASP A 130 -13.67 -16.29 1.63
N THR A 131 -13.88 -17.58 1.85
CA THR A 131 -13.72 -18.64 0.85
C THR A 131 -14.95 -18.83 -0.02
N THR A 132 -16.09 -18.23 0.32
CA THR A 132 -17.29 -18.23 -0.51
C THR A 132 -17.16 -17.18 -1.61
N THR A 133 -16.64 -16.01 -1.28
CA THR A 133 -16.52 -14.87 -2.22
C THR A 133 -15.10 -14.67 -2.76
N ASN A 134 -14.10 -15.29 -2.13
CA ASN A 134 -12.67 -15.03 -2.32
C ASN A 134 -12.27 -13.56 -2.07
N GLN A 135 -13.09 -12.80 -1.33
CA GLN A 135 -12.73 -11.48 -0.84
C GLN A 135 -11.84 -11.60 0.39
N PHE A 136 -10.93 -10.66 0.55
CA PHE A 136 -10.01 -10.68 1.67
C PHE A 136 -9.64 -9.30 2.17
N THR A 137 -9.24 -9.26 3.43
CA THR A 137 -8.47 -8.14 3.99
C THR A 137 -7.11 -8.67 4.42
N THR A 138 -6.05 -7.94 4.11
CA THR A 138 -4.70 -8.28 4.54
C THR A 138 -4.11 -7.20 5.43
N PHE A 139 -3.27 -7.66 6.35
CA PHE A 139 -2.51 -6.83 7.26
C PHE A 139 -1.05 -7.20 7.12
N PHE A 140 -0.22 -6.21 6.83
CA PHE A 140 1.23 -6.34 6.82
C PHE A 140 1.78 -5.53 7.98
N VAL A 141 2.71 -6.13 8.73
CA VAL A 141 3.61 -5.39 9.62
C VAL A 141 4.96 -5.37 8.92
N ASN A 142 5.34 -4.20 8.45
CA ASN A 142 6.58 -3.97 7.74
C ASN A 142 7.62 -3.35 8.67
N THR A 143 8.86 -3.78 8.55
CA THR A 143 10.03 -3.16 9.20
C THR A 143 11.00 -2.73 8.11
N VAL A 144 11.25 -1.43 8.01
CA VAL A 144 12.18 -0.88 7.02
C VAL A 144 13.59 -1.39 7.29
N LYS A 145 14.23 -1.97 6.27
CA LYS A 145 15.61 -2.46 6.29
C LYS A 145 16.56 -1.42 5.73
N SER A 146 16.17 -0.74 4.66
CA SER A 146 16.94 0.33 4.03
C SER A 146 16.02 1.33 3.35
N SER A 147 16.50 2.57 3.24
CA SER A 147 15.90 3.59 2.38
C SER A 147 17.02 4.36 1.72
N ALA A 148 16.95 4.50 0.40
CA ALA A 148 17.90 5.28 -0.39
C ALA A 148 17.45 6.74 -0.58
N GLY A 149 16.23 7.06 -0.14
CA GLY A 149 15.56 8.31 -0.49
C GLY A 149 15.21 8.40 -1.97
N LEU A 150 14.54 9.47 -2.36
CA LEU A 150 14.21 9.79 -3.74
C LEU A 150 14.03 11.30 -3.94
N THR A 151 14.21 11.78 -5.16
CA THR A 151 13.93 13.18 -5.51
C THR A 151 12.71 13.27 -6.42
N ILE A 152 11.68 13.98 -5.96
CA ILE A 152 10.48 14.30 -6.76
C ILE A 152 10.29 15.81 -6.75
N ALA A 153 10.02 16.38 -7.94
CA ALA A 153 9.84 17.82 -8.12
C ALA A 153 10.98 18.65 -7.49
N GLY A 154 12.23 18.17 -7.61
CA GLY A 154 13.42 18.83 -7.10
C GLY A 154 13.62 18.78 -5.57
N ARG A 155 12.80 18.02 -4.83
CA ARG A 155 12.94 17.85 -3.38
C ARG A 155 13.30 16.41 -3.03
N HIS A 156 14.27 16.25 -2.14
CA HIS A 156 14.64 14.95 -1.57
C HIS A 156 13.62 14.51 -0.53
N HIS A 157 13.26 13.22 -0.57
CA HIS A 157 12.28 12.59 0.29
C HIS A 157 12.78 11.22 0.73
N ASP A 158 12.63 10.91 2.02
CA ASP A 158 12.77 9.54 2.52
C ASP A 158 11.39 8.98 2.83
N LEU A 159 11.17 7.72 2.42
CA LEU A 159 9.89 7.02 2.65
C LEU A 159 9.84 6.30 4.01
N GLY A 160 11.00 6.13 4.65
CA GLY A 160 11.11 5.56 5.98
C GLY A 160 12.56 5.48 6.43
N LYS A 161 12.78 5.16 7.71
CA LYS A 161 14.12 4.99 8.28
C LYS A 161 14.36 3.52 8.64
N PRO A 162 15.58 2.97 8.48
CA PRO A 162 15.89 1.62 8.96
C PRO A 162 15.42 1.40 10.41
N GLY A 163 14.75 0.29 10.66
CA GLY A 163 14.13 -0.05 11.95
C GLY A 163 12.72 0.52 12.17
N GLN A 164 12.27 1.48 11.35
CA GLN A 164 10.91 2.00 11.43
C GLN A 164 9.90 0.93 11.06
N THR A 165 8.82 0.83 11.83
CA THR A 165 7.70 -0.06 11.58
C THR A 165 6.48 0.70 11.05
N PHE A 166 5.75 0.05 10.16
CA PHE A 166 4.47 0.56 9.67
C PHE A 166 3.54 -0.60 9.32
N ARG A 167 2.24 -0.33 9.39
CA ARG A 167 1.20 -1.26 8.95
C ARG A 167 0.80 -0.94 7.53
N MET A 168 0.62 -1.94 6.69
CA MET A 168 -0.13 -1.83 5.44
C MET A 168 -1.42 -2.61 5.58
N MET A 169 -2.53 -2.00 5.18
CA MET A 169 -3.86 -2.60 5.22
C MET A 169 -4.45 -2.55 3.82
N VAL A 170 -4.86 -3.71 3.31
CA VAL A 170 -5.31 -3.85 1.93
C VAL A 170 -6.58 -4.69 1.89
N PHE A 171 -7.57 -4.23 1.14
CA PHE A 171 -8.72 -5.03 0.76
C PHE A 171 -8.53 -5.56 -0.65
N GLY A 172 -9.01 -6.77 -0.92
CA GLY A 172 -8.96 -7.36 -2.24
C GLY A 172 -10.11 -8.29 -2.57
N ARG A 173 -10.31 -8.50 -3.87
CA ARG A 173 -11.33 -9.39 -4.43
C ARG A 173 -10.83 -10.00 -5.74
N PRO A 174 -11.43 -11.11 -6.21
CA PRO A 174 -11.08 -11.69 -7.50
C PRO A 174 -11.18 -10.65 -8.61
N SER A 175 -10.20 -10.66 -9.51
CA SER A 175 -10.30 -9.85 -10.72
C SER A 175 -11.43 -10.39 -11.58
N THR A 176 -12.35 -9.52 -12.01
CA THR A 176 -13.44 -9.87 -12.94
C THR A 176 -13.09 -9.53 -14.39
N SER A 177 -12.01 -8.77 -14.60
CA SER A 177 -11.55 -8.28 -15.90
C SER A 177 -10.13 -7.75 -15.78
N GLY A 178 -9.30 -7.97 -16.80
CA GLY A 178 -7.93 -7.48 -16.83
C GLY A 178 -6.95 -8.41 -16.09
N PRO A 179 -5.67 -8.01 -16.03
CA PRO A 179 -4.59 -8.83 -15.50
C PRO A 179 -4.61 -8.97 -13.96
N GLY A 180 -3.95 -10.02 -13.46
CA GLY A 180 -3.87 -10.34 -12.03
C GLY A 180 -4.99 -11.27 -11.54
N GLN A 181 -4.70 -12.11 -10.54
CA GLN A 181 -5.71 -13.02 -9.97
C GLN A 181 -6.72 -12.27 -9.09
N PHE A 182 -6.24 -11.23 -8.40
CA PHE A 182 -7.03 -10.37 -7.53
C PHE A 182 -6.63 -8.92 -7.77
N VAL A 183 -7.59 -8.02 -7.61
CA VAL A 183 -7.35 -6.58 -7.52
C VAL A 183 -7.32 -6.17 -6.05
N ILE A 184 -6.44 -5.25 -5.70
CA ILE A 184 -6.25 -4.78 -4.33
C ILE A 184 -6.16 -3.25 -4.25
N ALA A 185 -6.65 -2.70 -3.14
CA ALA A 185 -6.49 -1.29 -2.79
C ALA A 185 -6.32 -1.15 -1.27
N GLY A 186 -5.56 -0.15 -0.83
CA GLY A 186 -5.27 -0.01 0.59
C GLY A 186 -4.42 1.21 0.93
N TYR A 187 -3.95 1.23 2.17
CA TYR A 187 -3.12 2.32 2.69
C TYR A 187 -2.10 1.83 3.74
N THR A 188 -1.11 2.67 4.02
CA THR A 188 -0.18 2.48 5.14
C THR A 188 -0.51 3.40 6.31
N ALA A 189 -0.28 2.91 7.52
CA ALA A 189 -0.33 3.70 8.74
C ALA A 189 0.96 3.48 9.53
N ARG A 190 1.50 4.55 10.10
CA ARG A 190 2.62 4.44 11.03
C ARG A 190 2.21 3.58 12.22
N MET A 191 3.11 2.72 12.66
CA MET A 191 2.99 2.11 13.98
C MET A 191 3.85 2.97 14.89
N ASP A 192 3.20 3.75 15.76
CA ASP A 192 3.97 4.44 16.80
C ASP A 192 4.67 3.40 17.67
N ALA A 193 5.88 3.71 18.11
CA ALA A 193 6.51 2.93 19.15
C ALA A 193 5.61 2.98 20.39
N PRO A 194 5.43 1.86 21.12
CA PRO A 194 4.69 1.86 22.37
C PRO A 194 5.25 2.90 23.36
#